data_AF-A0A2E1XQT5-F1
#
_entry.id   AF-A0A2E1XQT5-F1
#
_cell.length_a   1.000
_cell.length_b   1.000
_cell.length_c   1.000
_cell.angle_alpha   90.00
_cell.angle_beta   90.00
_cell.angle_gamma   90.00
#
_symmetry.space_group_name_H-M   'P 1'
#
loop_
_entity.id
_entity.type
_entity.pdbx_description
1 polymer ?
#
loop_
_entity_poly.entity_id
_entity_poly.type
_entity_poly.pdbx_seq_one_letter_code
_entity_poly.pdbx_strand_id
1 'polypeptide(L)'
;MNCFSFFSQDDDIRHLHIHFKVTNAFGELTNLIVREIYEDGAIDTIYTEKANHSIDIDVNEHVLLEFICKGHVTKRVAFNTDVPDELKVLPFFDLVVELIEEDLLNSIENKEEIQTLMDFPMGYIKYSPSTRDWYNSQLEFTKTINKLIKKSFK
;
A
#
# COMPACT_ATOMS: atom_id res chain seq x y z
N MET A 1 26.75 -19.77 39.26
CA MET A 1 25.60 -20.55 38.79
C MET A 1 24.38 -19.65 38.79
N ASN A 2 23.60 -19.74 37.70
CA ASN A 2 22.31 -19.10 37.40
C ASN A 2 22.31 -17.63 36.97
N CYS A 3 22.62 -17.45 35.68
CA CYS A 3 22.00 -16.42 34.84
C CYS A 3 20.51 -16.75 34.68
N PHE A 4 19.64 -15.83 35.10
CA PHE A 4 18.27 -15.76 34.57
C PHE A 4 18.25 -14.62 33.56
N SER A 5 18.50 -14.94 32.29
CA SER A 5 18.10 -14.06 31.19
C SER A 5 16.60 -14.29 30.98
N PHE A 6 15.76 -13.39 31.49
CA PHE A 6 14.40 -13.27 31.01
C PHE A 6 14.48 -12.79 29.56
N PHE A 7 14.48 -13.72 28.62
CA PHE A 7 14.04 -13.42 27.26
C PHE A 7 12.53 -13.25 27.34
N SER A 8 12.08 -12.02 27.56
CA SER A 8 10.76 -11.62 27.12
C SER A 8 10.87 -11.54 25.60
N GLN A 9 10.29 -12.50 24.88
CA GLN A 9 9.84 -12.18 23.53
C GLN A 9 8.77 -11.10 23.74
N ASP A 10 8.94 -9.92 23.14
CA ASP A 10 7.84 -8.96 23.12
C ASP A 10 6.63 -9.64 22.50
N ASP A 11 5.53 -9.62 23.25
CA ASP A 11 4.39 -10.53 23.10
C ASP A 11 3.44 -10.09 21.98
N ASP A 12 3.98 -9.50 20.91
CA ASP A 12 3.17 -9.06 19.79
C ASP A 12 3.85 -9.19 18.41
N ILE A 13 4.04 -10.42 17.96
CA ILE A 13 4.47 -10.74 16.57
C ILE A 13 3.25 -10.67 15.61
N ARG A 14 2.28 -9.78 15.87
CA ARG A 14 1.14 -9.59 14.97
C ARG A 14 1.57 -8.69 13.82
N HIS A 15 1.24 -9.10 12.62
CA HIS A 15 1.46 -8.33 11.40
C HIS A 15 0.20 -8.38 10.53
N LEU A 16 0.00 -7.31 9.78
CA LEU A 16 -0.88 -7.28 8.63
C LEU A 16 -0.18 -7.94 7.44
N HIS A 17 -0.71 -9.08 7.01
CA HIS A 17 -0.29 -9.72 5.76
C HIS A 17 -0.97 -9.08 4.55
N ILE A 18 -0.19 -8.47 3.67
CA ILE A 18 -0.67 -7.82 2.45
C ILE A 18 -0.21 -8.63 1.25
N HIS A 19 -1.16 -9.14 0.48
CA HIS A 19 -0.88 -9.73 -0.82
C HIS A 19 -1.25 -8.71 -1.90
N PHE A 20 -0.29 -8.34 -2.75
CA PHE A 20 -0.52 -7.37 -3.80
C PHE A 20 -0.23 -7.91 -5.20
N LYS A 21 -1.01 -7.42 -6.15
CA LYS A 21 -0.78 -7.59 -7.59
C LYS A 21 -0.69 -6.24 -8.27
N VAL A 22 0.45 -5.96 -8.89
CA VAL A 22 0.69 -4.72 -9.65
C VAL A 22 0.64 -4.97 -11.15
N THR A 23 -0.18 -4.21 -11.85
CA THR A 23 -0.42 -4.35 -13.29
C THR A 23 -0.29 -3.00 -13.99
N ASN A 24 -0.25 -3.01 -15.31
CA ASN A 24 -0.53 -1.85 -16.16
C ASN A 24 -1.59 -2.22 -17.20
N ALA A 25 -1.80 -1.37 -18.21
CA ALA A 25 -2.74 -1.64 -19.30
C ALA A 25 -2.39 -2.88 -20.14
N PHE A 26 -1.12 -3.32 -20.13
CA PHE A 26 -0.61 -4.41 -20.95
C PHE A 26 -0.43 -5.73 -20.20
N GLY A 27 -0.52 -5.75 -18.87
CA GLY A 27 -0.44 -6.96 -18.06
C GLY A 27 0.24 -6.77 -16.72
N GLU A 28 0.82 -7.85 -16.20
CA GLU A 28 1.60 -7.83 -14.95
C GLU A 28 2.98 -7.22 -15.18
N LEU A 29 3.41 -6.36 -14.25
CA LEU A 29 4.71 -5.70 -14.34
C LEU A 29 5.84 -6.59 -13.79
N THR A 30 7.07 -6.22 -14.12
CA THR A 30 8.29 -6.84 -13.58
C THR A 30 9.21 -5.76 -13.02
N ASN A 31 10.13 -6.15 -12.13
CA ASN A 31 11.10 -5.24 -11.49
C ASN A 31 10.41 -4.10 -10.73
N LEU A 32 9.48 -4.47 -9.85
CA LEU A 32 8.75 -3.57 -8.99
C LEU A 32 9.58 -3.27 -7.74
N ILE A 33 9.60 -2.01 -7.34
CA ILE A 33 10.08 -1.56 -6.05
C ILE A 33 8.86 -1.20 -5.22
N VAL A 34 8.75 -1.78 -4.04
CA VAL A 34 7.79 -1.38 -3.01
C VAL A 34 8.56 -0.69 -1.91
N ARG A 35 8.23 0.58 -1.66
CA ARG A 35 8.85 1.37 -0.59
C ARG A 35 7.84 1.57 0.52
N GLU A 36 8.24 1.24 1.74
CA GLU A 36 7.46 1.40 2.95
C GLU A 36 7.97 2.65 3.65
N ILE A 37 7.09 3.63 3.89
CA ILE A 37 7.43 4.87 4.57
C ILE A 37 6.61 4.96 5.84
N TYR A 38 7.27 4.85 6.98
CA TYR A 38 6.66 4.87 8.31
C TYR A 38 6.49 6.31 8.82
N GLU A 39 5.58 6.53 9.78
CA GLU A 39 5.26 7.85 10.32
C GLU A 39 6.47 8.54 10.99
N ASP A 40 7.38 7.77 11.57
CA ASP A 40 8.63 8.26 12.15
C ASP A 40 9.69 8.67 11.11
N GLY A 41 9.40 8.44 9.82
CA GLY A 41 10.28 8.72 8.69
C GLY A 41 11.23 7.56 8.35
N ALA A 42 11.14 6.42 9.02
CA ALA A 42 11.84 5.22 8.61
C ALA A 42 11.37 4.77 7.22
N ILE A 43 12.30 4.26 6.43
CA ILE A 43 12.05 3.80 5.06
C ILE A 43 12.63 2.41 4.90
N ASP A 44 11.79 1.47 4.49
CA ASP A 44 12.22 0.17 3.97
C ASP A 44 11.91 0.06 2.48
N THR A 45 12.68 -0.77 1.76
CA THR A 45 12.56 -0.92 0.32
C THR A 45 12.73 -2.36 -0.10
N ILE A 46 11.67 -2.89 -0.69
CA ILE A 46 11.58 -4.25 -1.18
C ILE A 46 11.65 -4.23 -2.70
N TYR A 47 12.60 -5.00 -3.24
CA TYR A 47 12.69 -5.25 -4.68
C TYR A 47 12.08 -6.60 -5.00
N THR A 48 11.13 -6.63 -5.94
CA THR A 48 10.54 -7.87 -6.43
C THR A 48 10.55 -7.94 -7.96
N GLU A 49 11.06 -9.04 -8.49
CA GLU A 49 11.04 -9.31 -9.93
C GLU A 49 9.62 -9.51 -10.45
N LYS A 50 8.73 -10.07 -9.62
CA LYS A 50 7.33 -10.32 -9.95
C LYS A 50 6.44 -9.31 -9.25
N ALA A 51 5.51 -8.73 -9.99
CA ALA A 51 4.54 -7.79 -9.44
C ALA A 51 3.39 -8.45 -8.68
N ASN A 52 3.44 -9.77 -8.45
CA ASN A 52 2.56 -10.52 -7.58
C ASN A 52 3.35 -11.05 -6.38
N HIS A 53 3.16 -10.44 -5.21
CA HIS A 53 3.97 -10.71 -4.02
C HIS A 53 3.21 -10.41 -2.73
N SER A 54 3.73 -10.91 -1.60
CA SER A 54 3.20 -10.60 -0.27
C SER A 54 4.26 -9.93 0.59
N ILE A 55 3.82 -9.06 1.48
CA ILE A 55 4.63 -8.41 2.53
C ILE A 55 3.89 -8.48 3.86
N ASP A 56 4.64 -8.34 4.95
CA ASP A 56 4.12 -8.27 6.30
C ASP A 56 4.48 -6.90 6.88
N ILE A 57 3.48 -6.22 7.44
CA ILE A 57 3.64 -4.92 8.11
C ILE A 57 3.22 -5.09 9.56
N ASP A 58 4.04 -4.62 10.49
CA ASP A 58 3.72 -4.68 11.92
C ASP A 58 2.40 -3.95 12.25
N VAL A 59 1.72 -4.41 13.29
CA VAL A 59 0.50 -3.77 13.78
C VAL A 59 0.79 -2.47 14.52
N ASN A 60 -0.21 -1.59 14.58
CA ASN A 60 -0.13 -0.27 15.22
C ASN A 60 0.92 0.66 14.60
N GLU A 61 1.15 0.48 13.30
CA GLU A 61 2.03 1.29 12.47
C GLU A 61 1.21 2.10 11.46
N HIS A 62 1.71 3.30 11.14
CA HIS A 62 1.14 4.15 10.10
C HIS A 62 2.16 4.20 8.97
N VAL A 63 1.81 3.55 7.86
CA VAL A 63 2.75 3.30 6.76
C VAL A 63 2.14 3.71 5.41
N LEU A 64 2.96 4.35 4.59
CA LEU A 64 2.65 4.68 3.22
C LEU A 64 3.43 3.74 2.30
N LEU A 65 2.71 2.87 1.59
CA LEU A 65 3.29 2.02 0.56
C LEU A 65 3.35 2.77 -0.75
N GLU A 66 4.53 2.82 -1.35
CA GLU A 66 4.75 3.34 -2.69
C GLU A 66 5.15 2.22 -3.65
N PHE A 67 4.37 2.08 -4.72
CA PHE A 67 4.61 1.13 -5.81
C PHE A 67 5.31 1.86 -6.95
N ILE A 68 6.57 1.51 -7.17
CA ILE A 68 7.48 2.20 -8.08
C ILE A 68 7.94 1.20 -9.14
N CYS A 69 7.70 1.55 -10.40
CA CYS A 69 8.23 0.79 -11.54
C CYS A 69 8.75 1.79 -12.57
N LYS A 70 9.90 1.50 -13.17
CA LYS A 70 10.53 2.40 -14.15
C LYS A 70 9.58 2.66 -15.32
N GLY A 71 9.48 3.92 -15.76
CA GLY A 71 8.59 4.33 -16.85
C GLY A 71 7.12 4.40 -16.46
N HIS A 72 6.79 4.30 -15.17
CA HIS A 72 5.43 4.39 -14.65
C HIS A 72 5.34 5.41 -13.52
N VAL A 73 4.18 6.05 -13.42
CA VAL A 73 3.84 6.95 -12.32
C VAL A 73 3.78 6.15 -11.01
N THR A 74 4.44 6.66 -9.98
CA THR A 74 4.41 6.05 -8.64
C THR A 74 2.99 6.11 -8.07
N LYS A 75 2.55 5.00 -7.48
CA LYS A 75 1.22 4.89 -6.87
C LYS A 75 1.34 4.61 -5.38
N ARG A 76 0.44 5.19 -4.60
CA ARG A 76 0.51 5.16 -3.13
C ARG A 76 -0.73 4.56 -2.48
N VAL A 77 -0.54 3.80 -1.42
CA VAL A 77 -1.61 3.32 -0.54
C VAL A 77 -1.20 3.56 0.90
N ALA A 78 -2.02 4.27 1.65
CA ALA A 78 -1.78 4.53 3.06
C ALA A 78 -2.48 3.46 3.90
N PHE A 79 -1.76 2.92 4.88
CA PHE A 79 -2.26 1.98 5.87
C PHE A 79 -2.13 2.60 7.26
N ASN A 80 -3.17 2.42 8.05
CA ASN A 80 -3.11 2.53 9.50
C ASN A 80 -3.45 1.12 10.02
N THR A 81 -2.45 0.47 10.61
CA THR A 81 -2.55 -0.92 11.08
C THR A 81 -2.94 -1.00 12.55
N ASP A 82 -3.55 0.07 13.09
CA ASP A 82 -4.06 0.09 14.47
C ASP A 82 -5.15 -0.99 14.65
N VAL A 83 -4.92 -1.92 15.56
CA VAL A 83 -5.85 -3.01 15.88
C VAL A 83 -5.98 -3.20 17.39
N PRO A 84 -7.13 -3.68 17.90
CA PRO A 84 -7.26 -3.98 19.33
C PRO A 84 -6.26 -5.05 19.79
N ASP A 85 -5.64 -4.88 20.97
CA ASP A 85 -4.66 -5.83 21.54
C ASP A 85 -5.20 -7.25 21.73
N GLU A 86 -6.51 -7.37 21.96
CA GLU A 86 -7.21 -8.65 22.12
C GLU A 86 -7.38 -9.44 20.81
N LEU A 87 -7.14 -8.81 19.65
CA LEU A 87 -7.27 -9.45 18.34
C LEU A 87 -6.08 -10.37 18.06
N LYS A 88 -6.28 -11.68 18.23
CA LYS A 88 -5.24 -12.69 18.01
C LYS A 88 -4.97 -13.04 16.54
N VAL A 89 -5.95 -12.84 15.67
CA VAL A 89 -5.87 -13.22 14.25
C VAL A 89 -6.34 -12.04 13.42
N LEU A 90 -5.46 -11.56 12.56
CA LEU A 90 -5.73 -10.49 11.62
C LEU A 90 -6.14 -11.10 10.26
N PRO A 91 -7.14 -10.53 9.57
CA PRO A 91 -7.42 -10.92 8.20
C PRO A 91 -6.30 -10.44 7.27
N PHE A 92 -6.08 -11.18 6.18
CA PHE A 92 -5.20 -10.76 5.10
C PHE A 92 -5.83 -9.59 4.32
N PHE A 93 -5.00 -8.82 3.62
CA PHE A 93 -5.46 -7.78 2.72
C PHE A 93 -4.99 -8.02 1.29
N ASP A 94 -5.93 -8.17 0.37
CA ASP A 94 -5.64 -8.26 -1.07
C ASP A 94 -5.67 -6.87 -1.71
N LEU A 95 -4.59 -6.51 -2.36
CA LEU A 95 -4.42 -5.22 -3.03
C LEU A 95 -4.13 -5.42 -4.53
N VAL A 96 -4.87 -4.70 -5.38
CA VAL A 96 -4.56 -4.63 -6.81
C VAL A 96 -4.23 -3.19 -7.17
N VAL A 97 -3.04 -2.98 -7.74
CA VAL A 97 -2.54 -1.65 -8.13
C VAL A 97 -2.30 -1.61 -9.62
N GLU A 98 -2.98 -0.71 -10.33
CA GLU A 98 -2.79 -0.51 -11.77
C GLU A 98 -1.88 0.72 -11.99
N LEU A 99 -0.60 0.54 -12.29
CA LEU A 99 0.32 1.63 -12.65
C LEU A 99 0.01 2.17 -14.05
N ILE A 100 0.33 3.45 -14.25
CA ILE A 100 0.11 4.18 -15.51
C ILE A 100 1.48 4.58 -16.05
N GLU A 101 1.70 4.36 -17.34
CA GLU A 101 2.94 4.70 -18.03
C GLU A 101 3.15 6.22 -18.03
N GLU A 102 4.39 6.66 -17.78
CA GLU A 102 4.75 8.09 -17.81
C GLU A 102 4.52 8.70 -19.19
N ASP A 103 4.81 7.94 -20.27
CA ASP A 103 4.56 8.39 -21.64
C ASP A 103 3.07 8.62 -21.91
N LEU A 104 2.20 7.79 -21.35
CA LEU A 104 0.74 7.95 -21.46
C LEU A 104 0.28 9.20 -20.71
N LEU A 105 0.78 9.43 -19.49
CA LEU A 105 0.51 10.68 -18.75
C LEU A 105 1.02 11.92 -19.50
N ASN A 106 2.19 11.83 -20.13
CA ASN A 106 2.74 12.96 -20.89
C ASN A 106 1.98 13.27 -22.18
N SER A 107 1.13 12.35 -22.65
CA SER A 107 0.34 12.51 -23.87
C SER A 107 -0.99 13.27 -23.69
N ILE A 108 -1.43 13.51 -22.45
CA ILE A 108 -2.71 14.19 -22.16
C ILE A 108 -2.50 15.68 -21.88
N GLU A 109 -3.48 16.52 -22.28
CA GLU A 109 -3.38 17.98 -22.15
C GLU A 109 -3.34 18.45 -20.69
N ASN A 110 -4.13 17.83 -19.81
CA ASN A 110 -4.24 18.22 -18.41
C ASN A 110 -3.30 17.43 -17.47
N LYS A 111 -2.12 17.02 -17.98
CA LYS A 111 -1.19 16.14 -17.26
C LYS A 111 -0.80 16.63 -15.85
N GLU A 112 -0.61 17.93 -15.65
CA GLU A 112 -0.19 18.48 -14.35
C GLU A 112 -1.27 18.32 -13.28
N GLU A 113 -2.53 18.54 -13.66
CA GLU A 113 -3.68 18.32 -12.78
C GLU A 113 -3.81 16.83 -12.44
N ILE A 114 -3.69 15.97 -13.44
CA ILE A 114 -3.78 14.51 -13.25
C ILE A 114 -2.61 13.98 -12.42
N GLN A 115 -1.40 14.49 -12.62
CA GLN A 115 -0.25 14.16 -11.81
C GLN A 115 -0.47 14.55 -10.34
N THR A 116 -1.01 15.75 -10.10
CA THR A 116 -1.37 16.20 -8.76
C THR A 116 -2.39 15.26 -8.10
N LEU A 117 -3.39 14.78 -8.85
CA LEU A 117 -4.35 13.80 -8.35
C LEU A 117 -3.70 12.44 -8.05
N MET A 118 -2.73 12.01 -8.86
CA MET A 118 -1.97 10.77 -8.68
C MET A 118 -1.01 10.83 -7.48
N ASP A 119 -0.66 12.03 -7.01
CA ASP A 119 0.19 12.17 -5.83
C ASP A 119 -0.51 11.76 -4.53
N PHE A 120 -1.84 11.81 -4.50
CA PHE A 120 -2.62 11.32 -3.36
C PHE A 120 -2.67 9.78 -3.32
N PRO A 121 -2.70 9.19 -2.11
CA PRO A 121 -3.01 7.78 -1.94
C PRO A 121 -4.34 7.38 -2.57
N MET A 122 -4.35 6.28 -3.32
CA MET A 122 -5.59 5.70 -3.89
C MET A 122 -6.33 4.76 -2.96
N GLY A 123 -5.80 4.52 -1.77
CA GLY A 123 -6.43 3.77 -0.71
C GLY A 123 -5.95 4.28 0.64
N TYR A 124 -6.88 4.38 1.59
CA TYR A 124 -6.61 4.70 3.00
C TYR A 124 -7.15 3.56 3.84
N ILE A 125 -6.35 2.51 3.98
CA ILE A 125 -6.75 1.23 4.54
C ILE A 125 -6.68 1.29 6.06
N LYS A 126 -7.77 0.88 6.71
CA LYS A 126 -7.89 0.80 8.17
C LYS A 126 -8.60 -0.48 8.57
N TYR A 127 -8.32 -0.94 9.79
CA TYR A 127 -9.10 -2.03 10.38
C TYR A 127 -10.43 -1.50 10.93
N SER A 128 -11.50 -2.26 10.72
CA SER A 128 -12.80 -2.02 11.36
C SER A 128 -13.08 -3.11 12.38
N PRO A 129 -13.11 -2.78 13.69
CA PRO A 129 -13.49 -3.74 14.72
C PRO A 129 -14.93 -4.28 14.56
N SER A 130 -15.81 -3.47 13.95
CA SER A 130 -17.22 -3.84 13.76
C SER A 130 -17.42 -4.92 12.69
N THR A 131 -16.69 -4.81 11.58
CA THR A 131 -16.74 -5.80 10.49
C THR A 131 -15.65 -6.86 10.62
N ARG A 132 -14.70 -6.65 11.53
CA ARG A 132 -13.49 -7.44 11.74
C ARG A 132 -12.65 -7.61 10.48
N ASP A 133 -12.60 -6.55 9.66
CA ASP A 133 -11.96 -6.58 8.35
C ASP A 133 -11.34 -5.22 7.99
N TRP A 134 -10.44 -5.23 7.01
CA TRP A 134 -9.81 -4.05 6.46
C TRP A 134 -10.74 -3.35 5.47
N TYR A 135 -10.74 -2.02 5.50
CA TYR A 135 -11.57 -1.23 4.60
C TYR A 135 -10.88 0.07 4.21
N ASN A 136 -11.28 0.62 3.06
CA ASN A 136 -10.85 1.94 2.66
C ASN A 136 -11.69 3.00 3.40
N SER A 137 -11.09 3.64 4.39
CA SER A 137 -11.70 4.67 5.23
C SER A 137 -12.09 5.95 4.46
N GLN A 138 -11.50 6.16 3.28
CA GLN A 138 -11.76 7.30 2.39
C GLN A 138 -12.31 6.83 1.04
N LEU A 139 -13.23 5.85 1.06
CA LEU A 139 -13.73 5.19 -0.15
C LEU A 139 -14.31 6.17 -1.18
N GLU A 140 -15.14 7.13 -0.77
CA GLU A 140 -15.78 8.05 -1.71
C GLU A 140 -14.79 9.04 -2.34
N PHE A 141 -13.81 9.51 -1.54
CA PHE A 141 -12.72 10.34 -2.02
C PHE A 141 -11.84 9.60 -3.04
N THR A 142 -11.36 8.41 -2.67
CA THR A 142 -10.49 7.59 -3.54
C THR A 142 -11.21 7.12 -4.80
N LYS A 143 -12.50 6.77 -4.75
CA LYS A 143 -13.32 6.52 -5.95
C LYS A 143 -13.39 7.74 -6.86
N THR A 144 -13.57 8.93 -6.29
CA THR A 144 -13.67 10.18 -7.05
C THR A 144 -12.36 10.46 -7.78
N ILE A 145 -11.22 10.39 -7.09
CA ILE A 145 -9.89 10.54 -7.69
C ILE A 145 -9.68 9.52 -8.81
N ASN A 146 -9.91 8.23 -8.53
CA ASN A 146 -9.74 7.17 -9.52
C ASN A 146 -10.63 7.37 -10.75
N LYS A 147 -11.85 7.87 -10.56
CA LYS A 147 -12.77 8.18 -11.67
C LYS A 147 -12.27 9.36 -12.50
N LEU A 148 -11.75 10.42 -11.88
CA LEU A 148 -11.19 11.58 -12.58
C LEU A 148 -9.97 11.17 -13.41
N ILE A 149 -9.03 10.44 -12.80
CA ILE A 149 -7.85 9.90 -13.48
C ILE A 149 -8.28 9.05 -14.68
N LYS A 150 -9.17 8.07 -14.48
CA LYS A 150 -9.63 7.19 -15.57
C LYS A 150 -10.36 7.92 -16.69
N LYS A 151 -10.99 9.06 -16.41
CA LYS A 151 -11.68 9.86 -17.44
C LYS A 151 -10.69 10.58 -18.35
N SER A 152 -9.51 10.96 -17.86
CA SER A 152 -8.49 11.65 -18.66
C SER A 152 -7.78 10.77 -19.68
N PHE A 153 -7.86 9.45 -19.53
CA PHE A 153 -7.27 8.49 -20.47
C PHE A 153 -8.29 7.85 -21.43
N LYS A 154 -9.51 8.40 -21.50
CA LYS A 154 -10.58 7.96 -22.41
C LYS A 154 -10.88 9.03 -23.44
#